data_AF-A0A1J0KVR7-F1
#
_entry.id   AF-A0A1J0KVR7-F1
#
_cell.length_a   1.000
_cell.length_b   1.000
_cell.length_c   1.000
_cell.angle_alpha   90.00
_cell.angle_beta   90.00
_cell.angle_gamma   90.00
#
_symmetry.space_group_name_H-M   'P 1'
#
loop_
_entity.id
_entity.type
_entity.pdbx_description
1 polymer ?
#
loop_
_entity_poly.entity_id
_entity_poly.type
_entity_poly.pdbx_seq_one_letter_code
_entity_poly.pdbx_strand_id
1 'polypeptide(L)'
;MRKMLRGLFILSLMLGLTSCGNLLTKDKFVYLGHGVNTPNYQLYYDKTRKMFMLVDKRHGCFEKDYSGTCIAFTLEEAEQFREQALAKMIDIDTKLSQDNYGNNRIGDLDKAGITTIRKSIDIGTIKATPIKQVVVDREKEYALVKDKYKLAADLVGTIVSSNGHREIKVFYVVSFPAIAESSNANTILEPFIVDPEYLYLHMTNSAVKQVKKLQTKIEKKNTVVKKEVTNYLGEIVDGKPANTNETESEKAAANP
;
A
#
# COMPACT_ATOMS: atom_id res chain seq x y z
N MET A 1 7.63 -22.12 -40.58
CA MET A 1 8.38 -21.55 -39.43
C MET A 1 7.84 -20.21 -38.91
N ARG A 2 7.32 -19.28 -39.75
CA ARG A 2 6.74 -17.99 -39.28
C ARG A 2 5.48 -18.07 -38.41
N LYS A 3 4.72 -19.18 -38.44
CA LYS A 3 3.50 -19.36 -37.61
C LYS A 3 3.79 -19.87 -36.18
N MET A 4 4.84 -20.67 -35.96
CA MET A 4 5.21 -21.14 -34.61
C MET A 4 5.91 -20.05 -33.78
N LEU A 5 6.65 -19.13 -34.42
CA LEU A 5 7.32 -18.04 -33.70
C LEU A 5 6.35 -16.98 -33.13
N ARG A 6 5.17 -16.81 -33.75
CA ARG A 6 4.12 -15.88 -33.26
C ARG A 6 3.34 -16.44 -32.07
N GLY A 7 3.21 -17.75 -31.94
CA GLY A 7 2.57 -18.40 -30.79
C GLY A 7 3.38 -18.23 -29.49
N LEU A 8 4.72 -18.30 -29.57
CA LEU A 8 5.58 -18.14 -28.40
C LEU A 8 5.57 -16.71 -27.83
N PHE A 9 5.48 -15.68 -28.68
CA PHE A 9 5.48 -14.28 -28.22
C PHE A 9 4.21 -13.92 -27.44
N ILE A 10 3.05 -14.46 -27.84
CA ILE A 10 1.76 -14.23 -27.15
C ILE A 10 1.70 -15.02 -25.83
N LEU A 11 2.29 -16.22 -25.79
CA LEU A 11 2.41 -17.03 -24.56
C LEU A 11 3.34 -16.37 -23.53
N SER A 12 4.43 -15.71 -23.97
CA SER A 12 5.34 -14.97 -23.08
C SER A 12 4.72 -13.68 -22.52
N LEU A 13 3.81 -13.03 -23.28
CA LEU A 13 3.10 -11.82 -22.82
C LEU A 13 2.03 -12.15 -21.76
N MET A 14 1.49 -13.38 -21.77
CA MET A 14 0.51 -13.86 -20.79
C MET A 14 1.13 -14.25 -19.44
N LEU A 15 2.42 -14.61 -19.39
CA LEU A 15 3.14 -14.89 -18.14
C LEU A 15 3.62 -13.61 -17.42
N GLY A 16 3.60 -12.46 -18.10
CA GLY A 16 4.01 -11.16 -17.54
C GLY A 16 2.93 -10.44 -16.71
N LEU A 17 1.68 -10.93 -16.70
CA LEU A 17 0.56 -10.30 -15.96
C LEU A 17 0.08 -11.11 -14.76
N THR A 18 0.72 -12.24 -14.45
CA THR A 18 0.38 -13.10 -13.31
C THR A 18 1.49 -13.19 -12.25
N SER A 19 2.67 -12.59 -12.46
CA SER A 19 3.81 -12.71 -11.54
C SER A 19 3.91 -11.61 -10.46
N CYS A 20 2.95 -10.69 -10.35
CA CYS A 20 2.90 -9.71 -9.27
C CYS A 20 1.50 -9.68 -8.63
N GLY A 21 1.31 -10.38 -7.51
CA GLY A 21 0.09 -10.19 -6.70
C GLY A 21 -0.36 -11.32 -5.78
N ASN A 22 0.47 -12.32 -5.46
CA ASN A 22 0.13 -13.38 -4.50
C ASN A 22 0.75 -13.17 -3.12
N LEU A 23 0.79 -11.91 -2.67
CA LEU A 23 0.99 -11.57 -1.27
C LEU A 23 -0.35 -11.02 -0.80
N LEU A 24 -1.00 -11.72 0.13
CA LEU A 24 -2.39 -11.52 0.56
C LEU A 24 -3.42 -12.13 -0.42
N THR A 25 -4.07 -13.23 -0.05
CA THR A 25 -5.17 -13.81 -0.84
C THR A 25 -6.20 -12.71 -1.16
N LYS A 26 -6.41 -12.40 -2.45
CA LYS A 26 -7.23 -11.26 -2.92
C LYS A 26 -8.62 -11.20 -2.27
N ASP A 27 -9.18 -12.35 -1.91
CA ASP A 27 -10.49 -12.44 -1.28
C ASP A 27 -10.53 -12.06 0.20
N LYS A 28 -9.39 -11.97 0.90
CA LYS A 28 -9.34 -11.60 2.33
C LYS A 28 -9.01 -10.13 2.54
N PHE A 29 -8.35 -9.48 1.59
CA PHE A 29 -7.86 -8.12 1.75
C PHE A 29 -8.49 -7.17 0.73
N VAL A 30 -8.54 -5.89 1.08
CA VAL A 30 -8.89 -4.79 0.15
C VAL A 30 -7.65 -3.91 0.06
N TYR A 31 -7.05 -3.83 -1.12
CA TYR A 31 -5.94 -2.89 -1.36
C TYR A 31 -6.49 -1.48 -1.48
N LEU A 32 -6.13 -0.59 -0.55
CA LEU A 32 -6.63 0.79 -0.50
C LEU A 32 -5.74 1.76 -1.27
N GLY A 33 -4.48 1.38 -1.53
CA GLY A 33 -3.51 2.17 -2.31
C GLY A 33 -2.29 2.57 -1.49
N HIS A 34 -1.65 3.66 -1.90
CA HIS A 34 -0.54 4.32 -1.20
C HIS A 34 -0.53 5.81 -1.54
N GLY A 35 0.17 6.61 -0.73
CA GLY A 35 0.40 8.03 -1.01
C GLY A 35 1.24 8.22 -2.27
N VAL A 36 1.03 9.32 -2.99
CA VAL A 36 1.77 9.63 -4.23
C VAL A 36 3.25 9.85 -3.92
N ASN A 37 3.53 10.51 -2.80
CA ASN A 37 4.88 10.87 -2.37
C ASN A 37 5.57 9.76 -1.54
N THR A 38 4.82 8.72 -1.19
CA THR A 38 5.28 7.61 -0.32
C THR A 38 4.89 6.24 -0.90
N PRO A 39 5.28 5.91 -2.16
CA PRO A 39 4.93 4.63 -2.79
C PRO A 39 5.63 3.41 -2.14
N ASN A 40 6.49 3.66 -1.15
CA ASN A 40 7.28 2.65 -0.47
C ASN A 40 6.45 1.80 0.49
N TYR A 41 5.23 2.22 0.83
CA TYR A 41 4.29 1.40 1.58
C TYR A 41 2.98 1.18 0.86
N GLN A 42 2.21 0.21 1.34
CA GLN A 42 0.87 -0.12 0.85
C GLN A 42 -0.10 -0.17 2.02
N LEU A 43 -1.28 0.42 1.82
CA LEU A 43 -2.40 0.34 2.76
C LEU A 43 -3.36 -0.76 2.30
N TYR A 44 -3.62 -1.70 3.20
CA TYR A 44 -4.58 -2.77 3.04
C TYR A 44 -5.64 -2.73 4.13
N TYR A 45 -6.78 -3.34 3.86
CA TYR A 45 -7.78 -3.67 4.87
C TYR A 45 -8.06 -5.17 4.89
N ASP A 46 -7.79 -5.82 6.03
CA ASP A 46 -8.13 -7.21 6.31
C ASP A 46 -9.63 -7.31 6.62
N LYS A 47 -10.39 -7.95 5.73
CA LYS A 47 -11.84 -8.13 5.89
C LYS A 47 -12.18 -9.15 6.98
N THR A 48 -11.30 -10.10 7.24
CA THR A 48 -11.50 -11.18 8.20
C THR A 48 -11.31 -10.66 9.61
N ARG A 49 -10.21 -9.93 9.86
CA ARG A 49 -9.88 -9.37 11.18
C ARG A 49 -10.42 -7.95 11.40
N LYS A 50 -10.94 -7.30 10.34
CA LYS A 50 -11.42 -5.91 10.34
C LYS A 50 -10.34 -4.93 10.80
N MET A 51 -9.20 -4.98 10.11
CA MET A 51 -8.00 -4.21 10.48
C MET A 51 -7.40 -3.51 9.26
N PHE A 52 -6.89 -2.30 9.45
CA PHE A 52 -6.02 -1.64 8.49
C PHE A 52 -4.59 -2.13 8.67
N MET A 53 -3.87 -2.34 7.57
CA MET A 53 -2.50 -2.82 7.55
C MET A 53 -1.66 -1.91 6.67
N LEU A 54 -0.60 -1.36 7.26
CA LEU A 54 0.45 -0.62 6.62
C LEU A 54 1.63 -1.56 6.39
N VAL A 55 1.93 -1.83 5.13
CA VAL A 55 2.96 -2.80 4.71
C VAL A 55 4.05 -2.05 3.98
N ASP A 56 5.27 -2.06 4.52
CA ASP A 56 6.47 -1.55 3.85
C ASP A 56 6.87 -2.52 2.73
N LYS A 57 6.77 -2.05 1.48
CA LYS A 57 7.10 -2.82 0.29
C LYS A 57 8.59 -2.81 -0.01
N ARG A 58 9.30 -1.76 0.40
CA ARG A 58 10.72 -1.55 0.08
C ARG A 58 11.61 -2.45 0.92
N HIS A 59 11.36 -2.48 2.22
CA HIS A 59 12.20 -3.18 3.19
C HIS A 59 11.55 -4.47 3.74
N GLY A 60 10.28 -4.73 3.39
CA GLY A 60 9.50 -5.84 3.94
C GLY A 60 9.17 -5.63 5.42
N CYS A 61 8.41 -6.54 6.01
CA CYS A 61 7.97 -6.44 7.41
C CYS A 61 8.81 -7.33 8.32
N PHE A 62 9.73 -6.81 9.13
CA PHE A 62 10.47 -7.61 10.13
C PHE A 62 11.07 -8.94 9.60
N GLU A 63 11.52 -8.97 8.33
CA GLU A 63 11.99 -10.20 7.66
C GLU A 63 13.47 -10.51 7.97
N LYS A 64 14.33 -9.47 8.06
CA LYS A 64 15.81 -9.53 8.22
C LYS A 64 16.33 -8.21 8.83
N ASP A 65 17.63 -8.10 9.08
CA ASP A 65 18.28 -6.82 9.41
C ASP A 65 17.99 -5.76 8.33
N TYR A 66 17.73 -4.50 8.73
CA TYR A 66 17.22 -3.40 7.87
C TYR A 66 15.80 -3.60 7.32
N SER A 67 14.96 -4.40 7.99
CA SER A 67 13.55 -4.51 7.63
C SER A 67 12.75 -3.26 8.00
N GLY A 68 11.72 -2.99 7.21
CA GLY A 68 10.76 -1.94 7.48
C GLY A 68 9.83 -2.29 8.63
N THR A 69 9.20 -1.26 9.19
CA THR A 69 8.20 -1.41 10.23
C THR A 69 6.81 -1.53 9.61
N CYS A 70 6.13 -2.65 9.78
CA CYS A 70 4.74 -2.81 9.34
C CYS A 70 3.77 -2.76 10.51
N ILE A 71 2.62 -2.12 10.30
CA ILE A 71 1.73 -1.69 11.38
C ILE A 71 0.31 -2.12 11.05
N ALA A 72 -0.37 -2.74 12.02
CA ALA A 72 -1.77 -3.09 11.91
C ALA A 72 -2.59 -2.35 12.97
N PHE A 73 -3.73 -1.80 12.53
CA PHE A 73 -4.68 -1.07 13.36
C PHE A 73 -6.05 -1.75 13.29
N THR A 74 -6.65 -2.00 14.45
CA THR A 74 -8.11 -2.19 14.54
C THR A 74 -8.84 -0.93 14.06
N LEU A 75 -10.16 -1.03 13.85
CA LEU A 75 -10.97 0.13 13.46
C LEU A 75 -10.87 1.28 14.48
N GLU A 76 -10.90 0.97 15.78
CA GLU A 76 -10.80 1.97 16.85
C GLU A 76 -9.41 2.62 16.88
N GLU A 77 -8.34 1.82 16.80
CA GLU A 77 -6.97 2.33 16.77
C GLU A 77 -6.70 3.15 15.52
N ALA A 78 -7.29 2.77 14.37
CA ALA A 78 -7.19 3.53 13.14
C ALA A 78 -7.86 4.90 13.28
N GLU A 79 -9.03 4.97 13.93
CA GLU A 79 -9.70 6.25 14.18
C GLU A 79 -8.88 7.12 15.14
N GLN A 80 -8.40 6.56 16.24
CA GLN A 80 -7.52 7.27 17.17
C GLN A 80 -6.25 7.78 16.48
N PHE A 81 -5.64 6.95 15.63
CA PHE A 81 -4.47 7.33 14.84
C PHE A 81 -4.78 8.45 13.86
N ARG A 82 -5.93 8.41 13.17
CA ARG A 82 -6.37 9.48 12.27
C ARG A 82 -6.56 10.81 13.00
N GLU A 83 -7.32 10.79 14.08
CA GLU A 83 -7.73 12.02 14.76
C GLU A 83 -6.61 12.64 15.61
N GLN A 84 -5.77 11.82 16.25
CA GLN A 84 -4.78 12.31 17.21
C GLN A 84 -3.37 12.43 16.62
N ALA A 85 -2.99 11.57 15.67
CA ALA A 85 -1.68 11.61 15.04
C ALA A 85 -1.73 12.28 13.66
N LEU A 86 -2.51 11.73 12.73
CA LEU A 86 -2.49 12.18 11.33
C LEU A 86 -3.03 13.60 11.18
N ALA A 87 -4.14 13.95 11.83
CA ALA A 87 -4.66 15.32 11.80
C ALA A 87 -3.64 16.36 12.32
N LYS A 88 -2.87 15.99 13.36
CA LYS A 88 -1.80 16.84 13.90
C LYS A 88 -0.63 16.97 12.93
N MET A 89 -0.24 15.89 12.25
CA MET A 89 0.79 15.92 11.20
C MET A 89 0.36 16.81 10.04
N ILE A 90 -0.91 16.74 9.61
CA ILE A 90 -1.48 17.59 8.55
C ILE A 90 -1.47 19.08 8.96
N ASP A 91 -1.83 19.40 10.20
CA ASP A 91 -1.77 20.77 10.72
C ASP A 91 -0.32 21.31 10.75
N ILE A 92 0.64 20.47 11.16
CA ILE A 92 2.07 20.81 11.10
C ILE A 92 2.50 21.05 9.65
N ASP A 93 2.11 20.17 8.73
CA ASP A 93 2.48 20.28 7.31
C ASP A 93 1.94 21.56 6.68
N THR A 94 0.68 21.88 6.99
CA THR A 94 0.03 23.12 6.56
C THR A 94 0.82 24.33 7.03
N LYS A 95 1.22 24.38 8.30
CA LYS A 95 2.02 25.48 8.87
C LYS A 95 3.41 25.56 8.23
N LEU A 96 4.07 24.43 7.99
CA LEU A 96 5.37 24.39 7.32
C LEU A 96 5.28 24.89 5.88
N SER A 97 4.24 24.51 5.14
CA SER A 97 4.03 24.96 3.77
C SER A 97 3.89 26.49 3.66
N GLN A 98 3.28 27.14 4.66
CA GLN A 98 3.14 28.60 4.74
C GLN A 98 4.47 29.33 4.95
N ASP A 99 5.47 28.68 5.56
CA ASP A 99 6.82 29.19 5.76
C ASP A 99 7.84 28.54 4.80
N ASN A 100 7.38 28.07 3.63
CA ASN A 100 8.22 27.40 2.63
C ASN A 100 9.13 26.31 3.24
N TYR A 101 8.55 25.49 4.12
CA TYR A 101 9.19 24.40 4.86
C TYR A 101 10.46 24.82 5.65
N GLY A 102 10.58 26.09 6.02
CA GLY A 102 11.74 26.62 6.73
C GLY A 102 12.99 26.77 5.87
N ASN A 103 12.85 26.81 4.54
CA ASN A 103 13.98 26.95 3.60
C ASN A 103 14.85 28.20 3.86
N ASN A 104 14.26 29.24 4.47
CA ASN A 104 14.99 30.44 4.93
C ASN A 104 16.00 30.15 6.06
N ARG A 105 15.93 29.00 6.74
CA ARG A 105 16.83 28.59 7.83
C ARG A 105 18.00 27.72 7.38
N ILE A 106 18.10 27.34 6.10
CA ILE A 106 19.19 26.46 5.61
C ILE A 106 20.57 27.01 5.96
N GLY A 107 20.78 28.33 5.84
CA GLY A 107 22.06 28.96 6.18
C GLY A 107 22.46 28.83 7.66
N ASP A 108 21.48 28.78 8.57
CA ASP A 108 21.74 28.55 10.00
C ASP A 108 22.13 27.10 10.27
N LEU A 109 21.45 26.15 9.59
CA LEU A 109 21.74 24.73 9.68
C LEU A 109 23.14 24.39 9.13
N ASP A 110 23.52 25.01 8.01
CA ASP A 110 24.85 24.85 7.40
C ASP A 110 25.97 25.31 8.33
N LYS A 111 25.82 26.49 8.94
CA LYS A 111 26.80 27.02 9.91
C LYS A 111 26.98 26.07 11.10
N ALA A 112 25.92 25.38 11.49
CA ALA A 112 25.94 24.39 12.56
C ALA A 112 26.40 22.99 12.10
N GLY A 113 26.62 22.77 10.80
CA GLY A 113 26.95 21.45 10.24
C GLY A 113 25.81 20.44 10.32
N ILE A 114 24.56 20.90 10.42
CA ILE A 114 23.36 20.06 10.59
C ILE A 114 22.70 19.84 9.23
N THR A 115 22.60 18.58 8.80
CA THR A 115 21.94 18.20 7.53
C THR A 115 20.54 17.62 7.73
N THR A 116 20.25 17.10 8.93
CA THR A 116 18.98 16.46 9.28
C THR A 116 18.57 16.86 10.68
N ILE A 117 17.31 17.24 10.84
CA ILE A 117 16.67 17.51 12.13
C ILE A 117 15.56 16.50 12.33
N ARG A 118 15.48 15.93 13.53
CA ARG A 118 14.36 15.11 13.98
C ARG A 118 13.67 15.79 15.16
N LYS A 119 12.35 15.90 15.10
CA LYS A 119 11.53 16.45 16.18
C LYS A 119 10.36 15.51 16.48
N SER A 120 10.27 15.06 17.72
CA SER A 120 9.15 14.22 18.15
C SER A 120 7.83 14.99 18.13
N ILE A 121 6.79 14.29 17.66
CA ILE A 121 5.40 14.75 17.64
C ILE A 121 4.66 13.97 18.72
N ASP A 122 4.13 14.68 19.71
CA ASP A 122 3.27 14.04 20.71
C ASP A 122 1.96 13.59 20.06
N ILE A 123 1.75 12.27 20.04
CA ILE A 123 0.57 11.60 19.51
C ILE A 123 -0.19 10.84 20.61
N GLY A 124 0.04 11.17 21.88
CA GLY A 124 -0.64 10.55 23.01
C GLY A 124 -0.21 9.09 23.27
N THR A 125 -1.17 8.21 23.54
CA THR A 125 -0.95 6.81 23.93
C THR A 125 -1.42 5.80 22.89
N ILE A 126 -1.43 6.19 21.62
CA ILE A 126 -1.87 5.34 20.52
C ILE A 126 -1.02 4.06 20.49
N LYS A 127 -1.71 2.91 20.41
CA LYS A 127 -1.08 1.60 20.28
C LYS A 127 -1.50 0.96 18.98
N ALA A 128 -0.60 0.16 18.42
CA ALA A 128 -0.87 -0.64 17.24
C ALA A 128 -0.19 -2.00 17.34
N THR A 129 -0.58 -2.91 16.47
CA THR A 129 -0.04 -4.26 16.41
C THR A 129 1.04 -4.33 15.32
N PRO A 130 2.27 -4.72 15.62
CA PRO A 130 3.30 -4.92 14.61
C PRO A 130 2.95 -6.11 13.71
N ILE A 131 3.36 -6.04 12.45
CA ILE A 131 3.22 -7.14 11.48
C ILE A 131 4.62 -7.67 11.20
N LYS A 132 4.81 -8.98 11.34
CA LYS A 132 6.04 -9.67 10.92
C LYS A 132 5.78 -10.51 9.68
N GLN A 133 6.70 -10.45 8.73
CA GLN A 133 6.71 -11.34 7.59
C GLN A 133 7.36 -12.66 8.00
N VAL A 134 6.71 -13.77 7.69
CA VAL A 134 7.16 -15.13 7.98
C VAL A 134 7.16 -15.94 6.69
N VAL A 135 7.96 -17.01 6.66
CA VAL A 135 7.96 -17.95 5.53
C VAL A 135 7.27 -19.23 5.99
N VAL A 136 6.16 -19.57 5.34
CA VAL A 136 5.36 -20.79 5.57
C VAL A 136 5.28 -21.52 4.24
N ASP A 137 5.68 -22.80 4.20
CA ASP A 137 5.63 -23.62 2.98
C ASP A 137 6.30 -22.99 1.75
N ARG A 138 7.42 -22.26 1.96
CA ARG A 138 8.17 -21.48 0.95
C ARG A 138 7.43 -20.25 0.41
N GLU A 139 6.29 -19.91 0.97
CA GLU A 139 5.56 -18.68 0.67
C GLU A 139 5.75 -17.63 1.77
N LYS A 140 5.79 -16.36 1.35
CA LYS A 140 5.89 -15.22 2.27
C LYS A 140 4.50 -14.85 2.78
N GLU A 141 4.30 -14.97 4.09
CA GLU A 141 3.07 -14.60 4.78
C GLU A 141 3.28 -13.45 5.76
N TYR A 142 2.20 -12.81 6.18
CA TYR A 142 2.20 -11.75 7.18
C TYR A 142 1.49 -12.23 8.45
N ALA A 143 2.20 -12.22 9.57
CA ALA A 143 1.72 -12.58 10.88
C ALA A 143 1.64 -11.36 11.79
N LEU A 144 0.54 -11.24 12.56
CA LEU A 144 0.46 -10.25 13.63
C LEU A 144 1.34 -10.70 14.80
N VAL A 145 2.14 -9.78 15.32
CA VAL A 145 2.82 -9.99 16.60
C VAL A 145 1.77 -9.95 17.73
N LYS A 146 1.97 -10.77 18.77
CA LYS A 146 0.95 -11.02 19.80
C LYS A 146 0.51 -9.76 20.56
N ASP A 147 1.45 -8.84 20.79
CA ASP A 147 1.24 -7.69 21.66
C ASP A 147 1.06 -6.38 20.88
N LYS A 148 0.38 -5.43 21.54
CA LYS A 148 0.21 -4.07 21.04
C LYS A 148 1.26 -3.17 21.67
N TYR A 149 1.89 -2.34 20.86
CA TYR A 149 2.98 -1.47 21.28
C TYR A 149 2.60 -0.01 21.06
N LYS A 150 3.09 0.87 21.94
CA LYS A 150 2.90 2.32 21.80
C LYS A 150 3.63 2.80 20.55
N LEU A 151 2.95 3.62 19.76
CA LEU A 151 3.55 4.30 18.62
C LEU A 151 4.27 5.57 19.07
N ALA A 152 5.37 5.88 18.38
CA ALA A 152 5.98 7.20 18.37
C ALA A 152 5.89 7.79 16.97
N ALA A 153 5.84 9.12 16.90
CA ALA A 153 5.85 9.87 15.66
C ALA A 153 6.94 10.95 15.72
N ASP A 154 7.64 11.15 14.61
CA ASP A 154 8.56 12.26 14.45
C ASP A 154 8.35 12.99 13.12
N LEU A 155 8.65 14.28 13.14
CA LEU A 155 8.95 15.09 11.97
C LEU A 155 10.44 15.00 11.68
N VAL A 156 10.80 14.65 10.44
CA VAL A 156 12.19 14.61 9.99
C VAL A 156 12.36 15.60 8.85
N GLY A 157 13.12 16.67 9.08
CA GLY A 157 13.53 17.63 8.05
C GLY A 157 14.95 17.32 7.61
N THR A 158 15.19 17.20 6.30
CA THR A 158 16.54 16.97 5.75
C THR A 158 16.82 17.96 4.63
N ILE A 159 18.02 18.52 4.64
CA ILE A 159 18.47 19.37 3.54
C ILE A 159 18.83 18.47 2.38
N VAL A 160 18.20 18.70 1.23
CA VAL A 160 18.53 18.06 -0.04
C VAL A 160 19.00 19.11 -1.02
N SER A 161 19.83 18.68 -1.98
CA SER A 161 20.19 19.50 -3.12
C SER A 161 19.67 18.84 -4.40
N SER A 162 18.90 19.59 -5.17
CA SER A 162 18.41 19.18 -6.48
C SER A 162 18.63 20.32 -7.46
N ASN A 163 19.35 20.04 -8.56
CA ASN A 163 19.62 21.01 -9.63
C ASN A 163 20.23 22.35 -9.14
N GLY A 164 21.15 22.30 -8.17
CA GLY A 164 21.80 23.50 -7.62
C GLY A 164 20.96 24.30 -6.63
N HIS A 165 19.68 23.97 -6.46
CA HIS A 165 18.83 24.52 -5.42
C HIS A 165 18.82 23.59 -4.20
N ARG A 166 18.99 24.19 -3.02
CA ARG A 166 18.91 23.47 -1.75
C ARG A 166 17.59 23.77 -1.10
N GLU A 167 16.94 22.73 -0.58
CA GLU A 167 15.65 22.81 0.09
C GLU A 167 15.62 21.84 1.27
N ILE A 168 14.78 22.12 2.25
CA ILE A 168 14.43 21.22 3.34
C ILE A 168 13.26 20.37 2.86
N LYS A 169 13.49 19.05 2.77
CA LYS A 169 12.41 18.07 2.61
C LYS A 169 11.98 17.55 3.97
N VAL A 170 10.68 17.46 4.16
CA VAL A 170 10.06 17.03 5.40
C VAL A 170 9.39 15.68 5.21
N PHE A 171 9.57 14.81 6.21
CA PHE A 171 8.97 13.48 6.26
C PHE A 171 8.32 13.26 7.62
N TYR A 172 7.17 12.60 7.64
CA TYR A 172 6.55 12.11 8.86
C TYR A 172 6.87 10.64 9.00
N VAL A 173 7.36 10.25 10.18
CA VAL A 173 7.74 8.88 10.48
C VAL A 173 6.99 8.36 11.69
N VAL A 174 6.62 7.09 11.64
CA VAL A 174 5.96 6.36 12.73
C VAL A 174 6.77 5.11 13.05
N SER A 175 6.94 4.82 14.34
CA SER A 175 7.74 3.67 14.78
C SER A 175 7.19 3.05 16.07
N PHE A 176 7.73 1.87 16.42
CA PHE A 176 7.51 1.22 17.70
C PHE A 176 8.81 1.27 18.54
N PRO A 177 9.00 2.27 19.42
CA PRO A 177 10.24 2.44 20.16
C PRO A 177 10.66 1.19 20.94
N ALA A 178 9.73 0.59 21.68
CA ALA A 178 10.00 -0.60 22.50
C ALA A 178 10.42 -1.83 21.67
N ILE A 179 10.04 -1.89 20.39
CA ILE A 179 10.46 -2.99 19.51
C ILE A 179 11.83 -2.70 18.92
N ALA A 180 12.09 -1.45 18.54
CA ALA A 180 13.42 -1.03 18.07
C ALA A 180 14.50 -1.16 19.17
N GLU A 181 14.13 -0.99 20.44
CA GLU A 181 15.03 -1.18 21.58
C GLU A 181 15.25 -2.66 21.93
N SER A 182 14.26 -3.52 21.71
CA SER A 182 14.33 -4.95 22.05
C SER A 182 14.84 -5.83 20.90
N SER A 183 14.90 -5.32 19.67
CA SER A 183 15.64 -5.94 18.60
C SER A 183 17.13 -5.97 18.97
N ASN A 184 17.71 -7.18 19.02
CA ASN A 184 19.16 -7.38 19.17
C ASN A 184 19.93 -6.39 18.28
N ALA A 185 21.10 -5.90 18.72
CA ALA A 185 21.90 -4.84 18.11
C ALA A 185 22.18 -4.93 16.58
N ASN A 186 21.81 -6.03 15.93
CA ASN A 186 21.94 -6.25 14.49
C ASN A 186 20.67 -5.94 13.69
N THR A 187 19.48 -5.95 14.29
CA THR A 187 18.21 -5.72 13.57
C THR A 187 17.80 -4.25 13.69
N ILE A 188 18.31 -3.44 12.78
CA ILE A 188 17.90 -2.03 12.62
C ILE A 188 16.52 -2.00 11.98
N LEU A 189 15.53 -1.44 12.68
CA LEU A 189 14.20 -1.19 12.13
C LEU A 189 14.16 0.21 11.52
N GLU A 190 13.90 0.30 10.22
CA GLU A 190 13.67 1.59 9.60
C GLU A 190 12.30 2.14 10.05
N PRO A 191 12.24 3.44 10.41
CA PRO A 191 10.98 4.07 10.78
C PRO A 191 10.07 4.14 9.56
N PHE A 192 8.77 3.94 9.78
CA PHE A 192 7.79 3.90 8.72
C PHE A 192 7.42 5.31 8.27
N ILE A 193 7.81 5.71 7.05
CA ILE A 193 7.48 7.02 6.48
C ILE A 193 6.01 7.01 6.03
N VAL A 194 5.21 7.93 6.53
CA VAL A 194 3.78 8.04 6.23
C VAL A 194 3.47 9.28 5.38
N ASP A 195 2.42 9.18 4.55
CA ASP A 195 1.71 10.32 3.99
C ASP A 195 0.46 10.58 4.85
N PRO A 196 0.47 11.64 5.69
CA PRO A 196 -0.59 11.86 6.66
C PRO A 196 -1.97 12.09 6.03
N GLU A 197 -2.04 12.91 4.97
CA GLU A 197 -3.31 13.21 4.29
C GLU A 197 -3.91 11.97 3.65
N TYR A 198 -3.07 11.19 2.95
CA TYR A 198 -3.51 9.97 2.32
C TYR A 198 -4.07 8.98 3.35
N LEU A 199 -3.32 8.71 4.43
CA LEU A 199 -3.79 7.80 5.46
C LEU A 199 -5.05 8.31 6.17
N TYR A 200 -5.14 9.63 6.41
CA TYR A 200 -6.31 10.24 7.06
C TYR A 200 -7.59 10.04 6.26
N LEU A 201 -7.53 10.11 4.94
CA LEU A 201 -8.69 9.91 4.06
C LEU A 201 -9.03 8.42 3.86
N HIS A 202 -8.01 7.58 3.76
CA HIS A 202 -8.18 6.19 3.31
C HIS A 202 -8.32 5.16 4.43
N MET A 203 -7.92 5.47 5.67
CA MET A 203 -8.12 4.59 6.83
C MET A 203 -9.55 4.66 7.39
N THR A 204 -10.57 4.64 6.52
CA THR A 204 -11.99 4.75 6.90
C THR A 204 -12.83 3.60 6.36
N ASN A 205 -13.89 3.25 7.09
CA ASN A 205 -14.88 2.27 6.60
C ASN A 205 -15.55 2.71 5.29
N SER A 206 -15.72 4.02 5.07
CA SER A 206 -16.26 4.56 3.81
C SER A 206 -15.31 4.29 2.65
N ALA A 207 -14.01 4.59 2.80
CA ALA A 207 -13.00 4.32 1.79
C ALA A 207 -12.93 2.81 1.46
N VAL A 208 -12.94 1.95 2.48
CA VAL A 208 -12.99 0.48 2.29
C VAL A 208 -14.19 0.05 1.45
N LYS A 209 -15.39 0.56 1.75
CA LYS A 209 -16.61 0.25 0.98
C LYS A 209 -16.53 0.72 -0.47
N GLN A 210 -16.01 1.93 -0.70
CA GLN A 210 -15.87 2.49 -2.05
C GLN A 210 -14.88 1.69 -2.90
N VAL A 211 -13.68 1.45 -2.36
CA VAL A 211 -12.64 0.68 -3.05
C VAL A 211 -13.10 -0.75 -3.32
N LYS A 212 -13.77 -1.41 -2.37
CA LYS A 212 -14.35 -2.75 -2.59
C LYS A 212 -15.33 -2.77 -3.76
N LYS A 213 -16.25 -1.79 -3.84
CA LYS A 213 -17.19 -1.68 -4.97
C LYS A 213 -16.46 -1.53 -6.30
N LEU A 214 -15.43 -0.70 -6.34
CA LEU A 214 -14.61 -0.48 -7.53
C LEU A 214 -13.87 -1.75 -7.95
N GLN A 215 -13.22 -2.43 -7.00
CA GLN A 215 -12.51 -3.69 -7.25
C GLN A 215 -13.45 -4.77 -7.78
N THR A 216 -14.62 -4.96 -7.17
CA THR A 216 -15.62 -5.92 -7.68
C THR A 216 -16.10 -5.55 -9.09
N LYS A 217 -16.26 -4.26 -9.40
CA LYS A 217 -16.65 -3.81 -10.76
C LYS A 217 -15.55 -4.12 -11.77
N ILE A 218 -14.29 -3.86 -11.41
CA ILE A 218 -13.11 -4.14 -12.26
C ILE A 218 -12.96 -5.65 -12.47
N GLU A 219 -13.11 -6.46 -11.43
CA GLU A 219 -13.05 -7.92 -11.50
C GLU A 219 -14.12 -8.47 -12.45
N LYS A 220 -15.37 -8.02 -12.31
CA LYS A 220 -16.45 -8.41 -13.24
C LYS A 220 -16.11 -8.05 -14.69
N LYS A 221 -15.63 -6.82 -14.93
CA LYS A 221 -15.21 -6.38 -16.27
C LYS A 221 -14.06 -7.24 -16.80
N ASN A 222 -13.06 -7.54 -15.98
CA ASN A 222 -11.92 -8.37 -16.36
C ASN A 222 -12.34 -9.81 -16.67
N THR A 223 -13.31 -10.38 -15.94
CA THR A 223 -13.87 -11.71 -16.24
C THR A 223 -14.57 -11.73 -17.59
N VAL A 224 -15.34 -10.68 -17.92
CA VAL A 224 -15.99 -10.55 -19.24
C VAL A 224 -14.94 -10.46 -20.35
N VAL A 225 -13.96 -9.55 -20.22
CA VAL A 225 -12.89 -9.39 -21.21
C VAL A 225 -12.07 -10.68 -21.36
N LYS A 226 -11.75 -11.37 -20.26
CA LYS A 226 -11.04 -12.65 -20.32
C LYS A 226 -11.87 -13.69 -21.08
N LYS A 227 -13.18 -13.78 -20.83
CA LYS A 227 -14.07 -14.71 -21.55
C LYS A 227 -14.10 -14.39 -23.05
N GLU A 228 -14.21 -13.12 -23.41
CA GLU A 228 -14.18 -12.67 -24.81
C GLU A 228 -12.86 -13.03 -25.50
N VAL A 229 -11.73 -12.74 -24.85
CA VAL A 229 -10.40 -13.09 -25.38
C VAL A 229 -10.21 -14.61 -25.46
N THR A 230 -10.65 -15.37 -24.45
CA THR A 230 -10.59 -16.84 -24.48
C THR A 230 -11.45 -17.41 -25.60
N ASN A 231 -12.66 -16.89 -25.82
CA ASN A 231 -13.52 -17.32 -26.93
C ASN A 231 -12.86 -17.04 -28.28
N TYR A 232 -12.35 -15.82 -28.50
CA TYR A 232 -11.63 -15.47 -29.72
C TYR A 232 -10.41 -16.36 -29.96
N LEU A 233 -9.62 -16.65 -28.92
CA LEU A 233 -8.48 -17.56 -29.04
C LEU A 233 -8.93 -18.99 -29.32
N GLY A 234 -10.04 -19.45 -28.72
CA GLY A 234 -10.65 -20.75 -29.02
C GLY A 234 -11.14 -20.85 -30.47
N GLU A 235 -11.73 -19.79 -31.03
CA GLU A 235 -12.11 -19.73 -32.44
C GLU A 235 -10.89 -19.91 -33.37
N ILE A 236 -9.78 -19.25 -33.05
CA ILE A 236 -8.54 -19.31 -33.85
C ILE A 236 -7.81 -20.64 -33.70
N VAL A 237 -7.73 -21.18 -32.49
CA VAL A 237 -6.91 -22.36 -32.17
C VAL A 237 -7.68 -23.65 -32.40
N ASP A 238 -8.94 -23.71 -31.97
CA ASP A 238 -9.75 -24.92 -31.99
C ASP A 238 -10.69 -25.00 -33.21
N GLY A 239 -10.77 -23.92 -34.01
CA GLY A 239 -11.58 -23.87 -35.22
C GLY A 239 -13.10 -23.97 -34.99
N LYS A 240 -13.57 -23.76 -33.76
CA LYS A 240 -15.00 -23.75 -33.42
C LYS A 240 -15.60 -22.37 -33.74
N PRO A 241 -16.72 -22.27 -34.48
CA PRO A 241 -17.40 -21.00 -34.63
C PRO A 241 -17.94 -20.53 -33.27
N ALA A 242 -17.97 -19.21 -33.06
CA ALA A 242 -18.52 -18.59 -31.87
C ALA A 242 -19.92 -19.15 -31.57
N ASN A 243 -20.13 -19.77 -30.41
CA ASN A 243 -21.48 -20.10 -29.96
C ASN A 243 -22.23 -18.79 -29.67
N THR A 244 -22.90 -18.25 -30.67
CA THR A 244 -24.07 -17.40 -30.49
C THR A 244 -25.17 -18.28 -29.90
N ASN A 245 -25.50 -18.07 -28.63
CA ASN A 245 -26.85 -17.71 -28.17
C ASN A 245 -27.01 -17.98 -26.69
N GLU A 246 -27.37 -16.94 -25.95
CA GLU A 246 -28.37 -17.01 -24.87
C GLU A 246 -28.96 -15.60 -24.72
N THR A 247 -29.88 -15.27 -25.63
CA THR A 247 -30.94 -14.30 -25.34
C THR A 247 -32.24 -15.09 -25.41
N GLU A 248 -32.84 -15.31 -24.25
CA GLU A 248 -34.25 -15.69 -24.12
C GLU A 248 -35.11 -14.70 -24.92
N SER A 249 -35.86 -15.23 -25.89
CA SER A 249 -37.18 -14.71 -26.22
C SER A 249 -37.97 -15.85 -26.82
N GLU A 250 -38.47 -16.70 -25.93
CA GLU A 250 -39.73 -17.39 -26.14
C GLU A 250 -40.81 -16.34 -26.42
N LYS A 251 -41.08 -16.09 -27.70
CA LYS A 251 -42.34 -15.49 -28.15
C LYS A 251 -42.81 -16.18 -29.42
N ALA A 252 -43.97 -16.80 -29.23
CA ALA A 252 -44.96 -17.13 -30.23
C ALA A 252 -44.56 -18.21 -31.24
N ALA A 253 -45.02 -19.41 -30.92
CA ALA A 253 -45.55 -20.33 -31.90
C ALA A 253 -46.35 -19.60 -32.99
N ALA A 254 -46.20 -20.13 -34.21
CA ALA A 254 -46.85 -19.74 -35.43
C ALA A 254 -48.35 -19.38 -35.29
N ASN A 255 -48.75 -18.27 -35.93
CA ASN A 255 -50.08 -18.09 -36.53
C ASN A 255 -50.28 -19.09 -37.69
N PRO A 256 -51.50 -19.39 -38.18
CA PRO A 256 -52.82 -18.84 -37.85
C PRO A 256 -53.82 -19.86 -37.25
#